data_AF-A0A4Q3N7A0-F1
#
_entry.id   AF-A0A4Q3N7A0-F1
#
_cell.length_a   1.000
_cell.length_b   1.000
_cell.length_c   1.000
_cell.angle_alpha   90.00
_cell.angle_beta   90.00
_cell.angle_gamma   90.00
#
_symmetry.space_group_name_H-M   'P 1'
#
loop_
_entity.id
_entity.type
_entity.pdbx_description
1 polymer ?
#
loop_
_entity_poly.entity_id
_entity_poly.type
_entity_poly.pdbx_seq_one_letter_code
_entity_poly.pdbx_strand_id
1 'polypeptide(L)'
;MQQRRHDIDALRALAFGLVILYHVGMYYVAGWNWHIKSPHEAAWLQWPMRALNLWRMDLVFLVSGLALGFLQRGQGAGALLRSRSWRLLLPLAFGMAVVVPYQPYAQGVANGHIAPGFGAFLLRYFSGGPWPAAAFDGADVGMTWNHLWYLPYLWLYTAVLVVSMPLLGSGQGQR
;
A
#
# COMPACT_ATOMS: atom_id res chain seq x y z
N MET A 1 -33.03 1.95 -5.45
CA MET A 1 -31.83 2.60 -4.87
C MET A 1 -31.01 1.51 -4.20
N GLN A 2 -29.81 1.19 -4.68
CA GLN A 2 -28.97 0.21 -3.99
C GLN A 2 -28.55 0.80 -2.63
N GLN A 3 -28.99 0.19 -1.54
CA GLN A 3 -28.64 0.61 -0.19
C GLN A 3 -27.13 0.46 -0.01
N ARG A 4 -26.45 1.59 0.21
CA ARG A 4 -25.01 1.62 0.45
C ARG A 4 -24.73 0.79 1.71
N ARG A 5 -23.94 -0.27 1.57
CA ARG A 5 -23.64 -1.18 2.69
C ARG A 5 -22.63 -0.55 3.63
N HIS A 6 -23.15 0.19 4.61
CA HIS A 6 -22.37 0.87 5.64
C HIS A 6 -21.43 -0.10 6.39
N ASP A 7 -21.83 -1.36 6.55
CA ASP A 7 -21.04 -2.39 7.24
C ASP A 7 -19.69 -2.66 6.54
N ILE A 8 -19.68 -2.74 5.21
CA ILE A 8 -18.46 -2.98 4.43
C ILE A 8 -17.57 -1.73 4.43
N ASP A 9 -18.18 -0.56 4.32
CA ASP A 9 -17.46 0.71 4.40
C ASP A 9 -16.83 0.91 5.79
N ALA A 10 -17.51 0.50 6.86
CA ALA A 10 -17.02 0.52 8.23
C ALA A 10 -15.89 -0.49 8.47
N LEU A 11 -16.04 -1.74 8.00
CA LEU A 11 -14.98 -2.75 8.06
C LEU A 11 -13.72 -2.28 7.34
N ARG A 12 -13.87 -1.64 6.18
CA ARG A 12 -12.76 -1.07 5.43
C ARG A 12 -12.08 0.07 6.21
N ALA A 13 -12.86 0.97 6.78
CA ALA A 13 -12.32 2.07 7.59
C ALA A 13 -11.57 1.54 8.82
N LEU A 14 -12.11 0.52 9.49
CA LEU A 14 -11.46 -0.14 10.62
C LEU A 14 -10.15 -0.81 10.19
N ALA A 15 -10.16 -1.55 9.08
CA ALA A 15 -8.97 -2.22 8.53
C ALA A 15 -7.84 -1.21 8.27
N PHE A 16 -8.14 -0.12 7.56
CA PHE A 16 -7.16 0.92 7.30
C PHE A 16 -6.73 1.66 8.57
N GLY A 17 -7.65 1.93 9.50
CA GLY A 17 -7.35 2.55 10.79
C GLY A 17 -6.36 1.72 11.61
N LEU A 18 -6.55 0.40 11.68
CA LEU A 18 -5.64 -0.52 12.35
C LEU A 18 -4.27 -0.54 11.69
N VAL A 19 -4.21 -0.49 10.36
CA VAL A 19 -2.94 -0.38 9.62
C VAL A 19 -2.23 0.94 9.95
N ILE A 20 -2.95 2.05 10.05
CA ILE A 20 -2.35 3.35 10.45
C ILE A 20 -1.77 3.25 11.86
N LEU A 21 -2.54 2.73 12.83
CA LEU A 21 -2.06 2.54 14.21
C LEU A 21 -0.85 1.61 14.27
N TYR A 22 -0.82 0.57 13.43
CA TYR A 22 0.31 -0.34 13.32
C TYR A 22 1.59 0.37 12.84
N HIS A 23 1.49 1.26 11.85
CA HIS A 23 2.64 2.04 11.37
C HIS A 23 3.13 3.06 12.40
N VAL A 24 2.20 3.70 13.12
CA VAL A 24 2.57 4.54 14.28
C VAL A 24 3.29 3.69 15.34
N GLY A 25 2.81 2.48 15.60
CA GLY A 25 3.46 1.54 16.52
C GLY A 25 4.88 1.15 16.10
N MET A 26 5.13 0.97 14.80
CA MET A 26 6.47 0.64 14.28
C MET A 26 7.53 1.71 14.62
N TYR A 27 7.11 2.96 14.79
CA TYR A 27 7.99 4.05 15.24
C TYR A 27 8.45 3.90 16.70
N TYR A 28 7.61 3.31 17.57
CA TYR A 28 7.85 3.20 19.03
C TYR A 28 8.20 1.79 19.52
N VAL A 29 8.02 0.75 18.69
CA VAL A 29 8.25 -0.62 19.13
C VAL A 29 9.73 -0.91 19.35
N ALA A 30 10.06 -1.52 20.49
CA ALA A 30 11.44 -1.79 20.83
C ALA A 30 12.05 -2.90 19.96
N GLY A 31 13.29 -2.71 19.50
CA GLY A 31 14.10 -3.75 18.86
C GLY A 31 13.68 -4.21 17.46
N TRP A 32 12.82 -3.47 16.75
CA TRP A 32 12.53 -3.72 15.32
C TRP A 32 13.21 -2.68 14.45
N ASN A 33 13.78 -3.06 13.31
CA ASN A 33 14.31 -2.09 12.36
C ASN A 33 13.16 -1.36 11.63
N TRP A 34 13.18 -0.02 11.64
CA TRP A 34 12.23 0.82 10.93
C TRP A 34 12.93 2.09 10.43
N HIS A 35 12.39 2.73 9.40
CA HIS A 35 13.02 3.88 8.72
C HIS A 35 13.49 4.98 9.67
N ILE A 36 12.72 5.26 10.73
CA ILE A 36 13.03 6.26 11.77
C ILE A 36 12.51 5.72 13.11
N LYS A 37 13.26 5.93 14.20
CA LYS A 37 12.92 5.46 15.55
C LYS A 37 12.89 6.57 16.59
N SER A 38 11.93 6.45 17.51
CA SER A 38 11.90 7.26 18.73
C SER A 38 12.97 6.80 19.73
N PRO A 39 13.65 7.72 20.44
CA PRO A 39 14.46 7.38 21.61
C PRO A 39 13.66 6.72 22.75
N HIS A 40 12.34 6.97 22.77
CA HIS A 40 11.42 6.38 23.74
C HIS A 40 10.77 5.12 23.16
N GLU A 41 11.42 3.98 23.33
CA GLU A 41 10.93 2.68 22.87
C GLU A 41 10.07 1.96 23.93
N ALA A 42 9.01 1.28 23.49
CA ALA A 42 8.10 0.53 24.34
C ALA A 42 8.19 -0.99 24.03
N ALA A 43 8.76 -1.78 24.95
CA ALA A 43 8.90 -3.23 24.77
C ALA A 43 7.55 -3.97 24.78
N TRP A 44 6.59 -3.50 25.58
CA TRP A 44 5.25 -4.10 25.66
C TRP A 44 4.48 -4.01 24.34
N LEU A 45 4.81 -3.03 23.49
CA LEU A 45 4.16 -2.79 22.21
C LEU A 45 4.44 -3.91 21.18
N GLN A 46 5.48 -4.72 21.40
CA GLN A 46 5.79 -5.84 20.51
C GLN A 46 4.65 -6.87 20.43
N TRP A 47 3.97 -7.15 21.55
CA TRP A 47 2.89 -8.13 21.61
C TRP A 47 1.66 -7.75 20.75
N PRO A 48 1.02 -6.59 20.95
CA PRO A 48 -0.12 -6.19 20.12
C PRO A 48 0.29 -6.01 18.65
N MET A 49 1.53 -5.60 18.37
CA MET A 49 2.02 -5.49 17.01
C MET A 49 2.22 -6.84 16.32
N ARG A 50 2.76 -7.86 17.00
CA ARG A 50 2.83 -9.22 16.43
C ARG A 50 1.44 -9.78 16.15
N ALA A 51 0.48 -9.55 17.06
CA ALA A 51 -0.89 -9.96 16.86
C ALA A 51 -1.51 -9.30 15.62
N LEU A 52 -1.39 -7.97 15.48
CA LEU A 52 -1.84 -7.25 14.28
C LEU A 52 -1.10 -7.68 13.01
N ASN A 53 0.18 -8.06 13.13
CA ASN A 53 0.97 -8.49 11.98
C ASN A 53 0.42 -9.76 11.35
N LEU A 54 -0.10 -10.68 12.17
CA LEU A 54 -0.58 -11.96 11.71
C LEU A 54 -1.77 -11.87 10.75
N TRP A 55 -2.69 -10.94 10.96
CA TRP A 55 -3.97 -10.92 10.23
C TRP A 55 -4.26 -9.63 9.47
N ARG A 56 -3.48 -8.54 9.65
CA ARG A 56 -3.79 -7.25 9.00
C ARG A 56 -3.93 -7.36 7.49
N MET A 57 -3.07 -8.17 6.85
CA MET A 57 -3.06 -8.30 5.39
C MET A 57 -4.26 -9.13 4.91
N ASP A 58 -4.56 -10.23 5.59
CA ASP A 58 -5.70 -11.08 5.27
C ASP A 58 -7.01 -10.29 5.34
N LEU A 59 -7.16 -9.43 6.36
CA LEU A 59 -8.38 -8.64 6.51
C LEU A 59 -8.52 -7.59 5.39
N VAL A 60 -7.43 -6.91 5.03
CA VAL A 60 -7.43 -5.94 3.94
C VAL A 60 -7.72 -6.61 2.58
N PHE A 61 -7.14 -7.78 2.30
CA PHE A 61 -7.40 -8.55 1.08
C PHE A 61 -8.82 -9.11 1.05
N LEU A 62 -9.33 -9.65 2.17
CA LEU A 62 -10.70 -10.15 2.29
C LEU A 62 -11.71 -9.04 1.98
N VAL A 63 -11.59 -7.88 2.63
CA VAL A 63 -12.48 -6.73 2.42
C VAL A 63 -12.42 -6.26 0.96
N SER A 64 -11.24 -6.29 0.35
CA SER A 64 -11.06 -5.84 -1.04
C SER A 64 -11.60 -6.85 -2.05
N GLY A 65 -11.46 -8.15 -1.79
CA GLY A 65 -12.07 -9.21 -2.59
C GLY A 65 -13.60 -9.18 -2.53
N LEU A 66 -14.17 -8.98 -1.33
CA LEU A 66 -15.62 -8.77 -1.17
C LEU A 66 -16.10 -7.55 -1.97
N ALA A 67 -15.41 -6.42 -1.84
CA ALA A 67 -15.74 -5.20 -2.60
C ALA A 67 -15.63 -5.41 -4.12
N LEU A 68 -14.69 -6.24 -4.58
CA LEU A 68 -14.56 -6.59 -6.00
C LEU A 68 -15.72 -7.48 -6.47
N GLY A 69 -16.09 -8.50 -5.69
CA GLY A 69 -17.21 -9.39 -6.00
C GLY A 69 -18.55 -8.65 -6.11
N PHE A 70 -18.77 -7.61 -5.31
CA PHE A 70 -19.95 -6.75 -5.45
C PHE A 70 -19.91 -5.90 -6.73
N LEU A 71 -18.74 -5.37 -7.11
CA LEU A 71 -18.60 -4.57 -8.33
C LEU A 71 -18.76 -5.37 -9.62
N GLN A 72 -18.38 -6.65 -9.61
CA GLN A 72 -18.49 -7.54 -10.76
C GLN A 72 -19.94 -7.80 -11.18
N ARG A 73 -20.89 -7.81 -10.24
CA ARG A 73 -22.31 -8.14 -10.50
C ARG A 73 -23.05 -7.15 -11.41
N GLY A 74 -22.41 -6.06 -11.85
CA GLY A 74 -23.05 -5.06 -12.71
C GLY A 74 -22.17 -4.50 -13.82
N GLN A 75 -20.98 -5.06 -14.09
CA GLN A 75 -20.05 -4.53 -15.10
C GLN A 75 -19.39 -5.66 -15.90
N GLY A 76 -19.29 -5.49 -17.22
CA GLY A 76 -18.48 -6.37 -18.06
C GLY A 76 -16.99 -6.31 -17.70
N ALA A 77 -16.28 -7.42 -17.90
CA ALA A 77 -14.87 -7.62 -17.57
C ALA A 77 -13.96 -6.44 -17.97
N GLY A 78 -14.09 -5.94 -19.21
CA GLY A 78 -13.31 -4.81 -19.71
C GLY A 78 -13.65 -3.46 -19.06
N ALA A 79 -14.94 -3.20 -18.78
CA ALA A 79 -15.38 -1.98 -18.11
C ALA A 79 -14.90 -1.94 -16.65
N LEU A 80 -14.91 -3.09 -15.97
CA LEU A 80 -14.39 -3.25 -14.61
C LEU A 80 -12.89 -2.95 -14.56
N LEU A 81 -12.10 -3.52 -15.47
CA LEU A 81 -10.65 -3.32 -15.50
C LEU A 81 -10.30 -1.85 -15.79
N ARG A 82 -10.99 -1.20 -16.73
CA ARG A 82 -10.79 0.23 -17.04
C ARG A 82 -11.10 1.13 -15.85
N SER A 83 -12.27 0.93 -15.22
CA SER A 83 -12.69 1.69 -14.04
C SER A 83 -11.70 1.53 -12.87
N ARG A 84 -11.23 0.30 -12.63
CA ARG A 84 -10.26 -0.01 -11.58
C ARG A 84 -8.88 0.56 -11.87
N SER A 85 -8.41 0.47 -13.11
CA SER A 85 -7.13 1.06 -13.53
C SER A 85 -7.11 2.55 -13.24
N TRP A 86 -8.19 3.28 -13.55
CA TRP A 86 -8.26 4.71 -13.28
C TRP A 86 -8.39 5.07 -11.80
N ARG A 87 -9.10 4.26 -11.03
CA ARG A 87 -9.26 4.48 -9.58
C ARG A 87 -8.05 4.06 -8.76
N LEU A 88 -7.16 3.21 -9.28
CA LEU A 88 -5.99 2.69 -8.54
C LEU A 88 -4.67 3.27 -9.06
N LEU A 89 -4.45 3.25 -10.37
CA LEU A 89 -3.17 3.67 -10.97
C LEU A 89 -2.99 5.19 -10.94
N LEU A 90 -4.07 5.96 -11.11
CA LEU A 90 -3.97 7.43 -11.05
C LEU A 90 -3.61 7.92 -9.64
N PRO A 91 -4.30 7.48 -8.56
CA PRO A 91 -3.87 7.80 -7.20
C PRO A 91 -2.50 7.23 -6.84
N LEU A 92 -2.13 6.06 -7.38
CA LEU A 92 -0.80 5.49 -7.19
C LEU A 92 0.28 6.40 -7.79
N ALA A 93 0.14 6.81 -9.06
CA ALA A 93 1.10 7.68 -9.73
C ALA A 93 1.22 9.04 -9.03
N PHE A 94 0.09 9.63 -8.65
CA PHE A 94 0.07 10.87 -7.87
C PHE A 94 0.73 10.70 -6.51
N GLY A 95 0.42 9.62 -5.80
CA GLY A 95 1.00 9.32 -4.50
C GLY A 95 2.50 9.08 -4.58
N MET A 96 2.99 8.36 -5.59
CA MET A 96 4.42 8.15 -5.86
C MET A 96 5.16 9.46 -6.17
N ALA A 97 4.50 10.38 -6.88
CA ALA A 97 5.11 11.65 -7.25
C ALA A 97 5.08 12.68 -6.12
N VAL A 98 4.02 12.73 -5.32
CA VAL A 98 3.80 13.83 -4.36
C VAL A 98 3.98 13.37 -2.93
N VAL A 99 3.40 12.24 -2.53
CA VAL A 99 3.33 11.82 -1.12
C VAL A 99 4.56 11.01 -0.73
N VAL A 100 4.94 10.05 -1.57
CA VAL A 100 6.07 9.15 -1.29
C VAL A 100 7.38 9.88 -1.07
N PRO A 101 7.80 10.89 -1.87
CA PRO A 101 9.15 11.46 -1.78
C PRO A 101 9.49 12.11 -0.44
N TYR A 102 8.48 12.49 0.35
CA TYR A 102 8.70 13.01 1.71
C TYR A 102 9.34 11.99 2.65
N GLN A 103 8.95 10.72 2.54
CA GLN A 103 9.46 9.64 3.39
C GLN A 103 10.96 9.34 3.15
N PRO A 104 11.43 9.05 1.91
CA PRO A 104 12.85 8.82 1.64
C PRO A 104 13.69 10.09 1.87
N TYR A 105 13.13 11.30 1.69
CA TYR A 105 13.81 12.54 2.08
C TYR A 105 14.06 12.58 3.59
N ALA A 106 13.02 12.39 4.41
CA ALA A 106 13.15 12.40 5.86
C ALA A 106 14.10 11.30 6.36
N GLN A 107 13.99 10.09 5.81
CA GLN A 107 14.89 8.97 6.13
C GLN A 107 16.35 9.27 5.72
N GLY A 108 16.57 9.76 4.50
CA GLY A 108 17.91 10.03 4.00
C GLY A 108 18.61 11.19 4.71
N VAL A 109 17.86 12.22 5.12
CA VAL A 109 18.38 13.32 5.94
C VAL A 109 18.67 12.83 7.37
N ALA A 110 17.76 12.05 7.97
CA ALA A 110 17.95 11.50 9.32
C ALA A 110 19.16 10.55 9.40
N ASN A 111 19.39 9.75 8.35
CA ASN A 111 20.53 8.84 8.26
C ASN A 111 21.85 9.55 7.86
N GLY A 112 21.81 10.84 7.55
CA GLY A 112 23.00 11.60 7.12
C GLY A 112 23.49 11.29 5.70
N HIS A 113 22.72 10.55 4.91
CA HIS A 113 23.06 10.20 3.52
C HIS A 113 22.66 11.27 2.50
N ILE A 114 21.76 12.18 2.89
CA ILE A 114 21.23 13.22 2.01
C ILE A 114 21.35 14.58 2.70
N ALA A 115 21.89 15.56 1.98
CA ALA A 115 21.97 16.93 2.48
C ALA A 115 20.55 17.54 2.63
N PRO A 116 20.32 18.38 3.65
CA PRO A 116 19.06 19.11 3.78
C PRO A 116 18.79 19.97 2.53
N GLY A 117 17.59 19.87 1.97
CA GLY A 117 17.24 20.56 0.73
C GLY A 117 16.21 19.79 -0.09
N PHE A 118 14.93 19.92 0.26
CA PHE A 118 13.85 19.13 -0.34
C PHE A 118 13.73 19.33 -1.87
N GLY A 119 13.91 20.56 -2.37
CA GLY A 119 13.84 20.83 -3.81
C GLY A 119 14.95 20.16 -4.61
N ALA A 120 16.19 20.21 -4.11
CA ALA A 120 17.33 19.52 -4.73
C ALA A 120 17.18 17.99 -4.65
N PHE A 121 16.65 17.49 -3.54
CA PHE A 121 16.29 16.08 -3.41
C PHE A 121 15.23 15.67 -4.44
N LEU A 122 14.13 16.42 -4.58
CA LEU A 122 13.06 16.11 -5.52
C LEU A 122 13.55 16.08 -6.97
N LEU A 123 14.37 17.05 -7.39
CA LEU A 123 14.93 17.08 -8.74
C LEU A 123 15.75 15.80 -9.03
N ARG A 124 16.57 15.38 -8.06
CA ARG A 124 17.35 14.13 -8.16
C ARG A 124 16.49 12.87 -8.07
N TYR A 125 15.40 12.92 -7.30
CA TYR A 125 14.45 11.82 -7.15
C TYR A 125 13.71 11.57 -8.46
N PHE A 126 13.22 12.62 -9.10
CA PHE A 126 12.58 12.51 -10.41
C PHE A 126 13.55 12.22 -11.56
N SER A 127 14.84 12.50 -11.40
CA SER A 127 15.86 12.12 -12.39
C SER A 127 16.30 10.65 -12.29
N GLY A 128 15.80 9.89 -11.31
CA GLY A 128 16.03 8.45 -11.20
C GLY A 128 17.35 8.03 -10.54
N GLY A 129 18.03 8.94 -9.83
CA GLY A 129 19.31 8.64 -9.17
C GLY A 129 20.53 8.79 -10.11
N PRO A 130 21.70 8.21 -9.75
CA PRO A 130 21.90 7.19 -8.71
C PRO A 130 21.86 7.76 -7.29
N TRP A 131 21.44 6.93 -6.33
CA TRP A 131 21.44 7.24 -4.91
C TRP A 131 22.56 6.47 -4.19
N PRO A 132 23.12 6.99 -3.08
CA PRO A 132 23.99 6.21 -2.22
C PRO A 132 23.29 4.93 -1.75
N ALA A 133 24.03 3.82 -1.66
CA ALA A 133 23.50 2.57 -1.10
C ALA A 133 22.96 2.83 0.31
N ALA A 134 21.78 2.28 0.62
CA ALA A 134 21.07 2.45 1.88
C ALA A 134 20.63 3.90 2.23
N ALA A 135 20.63 4.84 1.28
CA ALA A 135 20.11 6.19 1.52
C ALA A 135 18.65 6.20 1.99
N PHE A 136 17.82 5.32 1.41
CA PHE A 136 16.43 5.06 1.80
C PHE A 136 15.98 3.73 1.19
N ASP A 137 14.86 3.19 1.66
CA ASP A 137 14.34 1.92 1.17
C ASP A 137 13.90 2.06 -0.30
N GLY A 138 14.55 1.32 -1.21
CA GLY A 138 14.33 1.43 -2.65
C GLY A 138 15.26 2.42 -3.37
N ALA A 139 16.31 2.92 -2.70
CA ALA A 139 17.35 3.75 -3.32
C ALA A 139 17.99 3.10 -4.56
N ASP A 140 18.05 1.77 -4.60
CA ASP A 140 18.63 0.99 -5.70
C ASP A 140 17.84 1.09 -7.01
N VAL A 141 16.52 1.31 -6.90
CA VAL A 141 15.58 1.41 -8.03
C VAL A 141 15.29 2.87 -8.39
N GLY A 142 15.77 3.82 -7.59
CA GLY A 142 15.58 5.27 -7.78
C GLY A 142 14.20 5.79 -7.37
N MET A 143 13.16 4.96 -7.48
CA MET A 143 11.77 5.31 -7.16
C MET A 143 11.15 4.27 -6.23
N THR A 144 10.50 4.72 -5.17
CA THR A 144 9.85 3.86 -4.19
C THR A 144 8.33 4.02 -4.26
N TRP A 145 7.64 2.98 -3.81
CA TRP A 145 6.18 2.92 -3.69
C TRP A 145 5.78 2.98 -2.20
N ASN A 146 6.75 2.72 -1.31
CA ASN A 146 6.60 2.62 0.15
C ASN A 146 5.25 2.02 0.54
N HIS A 147 4.45 2.78 1.30
CA HIS A 147 3.16 2.38 1.85
C HIS A 147 2.05 2.21 0.80
N LEU A 148 2.26 2.67 -0.44
CA LEU A 148 1.30 2.53 -1.53
C LEU A 148 1.41 1.19 -2.26
N TRP A 149 2.35 0.32 -1.87
CA TRP A 149 2.54 -1.02 -2.43
C TRP A 149 1.22 -1.78 -2.60
N TYR A 150 0.27 -1.61 -1.68
CA TYR A 150 -1.03 -2.30 -1.74
C TYR A 150 -1.83 -2.02 -3.03
N LEU A 151 -1.75 -0.82 -3.60
CA LEU A 151 -2.53 -0.42 -4.79
C LEU A 151 -2.15 -1.22 -6.06
N PRO A 152 -0.87 -1.34 -6.46
CA PRO A 152 -0.48 -2.14 -7.61
C PRO A 152 -0.77 -3.64 -7.40
N TYR A 153 -0.62 -4.19 -6.19
CA TYR A 153 -1.03 -5.59 -5.94
C TYR A 153 -2.53 -5.77 -6.13
N LEU A 154 -3.35 -4.86 -5.61
CA LEU A 154 -4.80 -4.93 -5.79
C LEU A 154 -5.19 -4.84 -7.27
N TRP A 155 -4.52 -3.97 -8.03
CA TRP A 155 -4.72 -3.88 -9.47
C TRP A 155 -4.32 -5.17 -10.19
N LEU A 156 -3.14 -5.73 -9.87
CA LEU A 156 -2.64 -6.97 -10.47
C LEU A 156 -3.59 -8.14 -10.17
N TYR A 157 -4.02 -8.32 -8.92
CA TYR A 157 -4.98 -9.37 -8.55
C TYR A 157 -6.32 -9.19 -9.25
N THR A 158 -6.78 -7.94 -9.40
CA THR A 158 -7.98 -7.66 -10.19
C THR A 158 -7.78 -8.04 -11.66
N ALA A 159 -6.64 -7.71 -12.25
CA ALA A 159 -6.32 -8.04 -13.64
C ALA A 159 -6.27 -9.56 -13.87
N VAL A 160 -5.55 -10.29 -13.01
CA VAL A 160 -5.48 -11.76 -13.05
C VAL A 160 -6.88 -12.37 -12.94
N LEU A 161 -7.69 -11.90 -11.99
CA LEU A 161 -9.04 -12.41 -11.79
C LEU A 161 -9.95 -12.14 -12.98
N VAL A 162 -9.87 -10.95 -13.58
CA VAL A 162 -10.62 -10.60 -14.78
C VAL A 162 -10.20 -11.44 -15.99
N VAL A 163 -8.90 -11.73 -16.13
CA VAL A 163 -8.37 -12.60 -17.19
C VAL A 163 -8.77 -14.07 -16.96
N SER A 164 -8.88 -14.53 -15.71
CA SER A 164 -9.28 -15.90 -15.38
C SER A 164 -10.80 -16.13 -15.40
N MET A 165 -11.61 -15.07 -15.38
CA MET A 165 -13.09 -15.18 -15.43
C MET A 165 -13.65 -16.05 -16.56
N PRO A 166 -13.18 -15.96 -17.82
CA PRO A 166 -13.67 -16.81 -18.90
C PRO A 166 -13.38 -18.30 -18.65
N LEU A 167 -12.27 -18.61 -17.98
CA LEU A 167 -11.89 -19.98 -17.61
C LEU A 167 -12.75 -20.51 -16.46
N LEU A 168 -13.02 -19.68 -15.45
CA LEU A 168 -13.86 -20.01 -14.30
C LEU A 168 -15.35 -20.16 -14.65
N GLY A 169 -15.81 -19.48 -15.70
CA GLY A 169 -17.17 -19.61 -16.24
C GLY A 169 -17.35 -20.76 -17.25
N SER A 170 -16.26 -21.44 -17.63
CA SER A 170 -16.33 -22.63 -18.48
C SER A 170 -16.77 -23.86 -17.66
N GLY A 171 -17.40 -24.86 -18.30
CA GLY A 171 -17.99 -26.03 -17.61
C GLY A 171 -17.02 -26.89 -16.77
N GLN A 172 -15.72 -26.57 -16.73
CA GLN A 172 -14.76 -27.16 -15.78
C GLN A 172 -14.70 -26.44 -14.42
N GLY A 173 -15.10 -25.17 -14.34
CA GLY A 173 -15.11 -24.38 -13.09
C GLY A 173 -16.40 -24.46 -12.28
N GLN A 174 -17.45 -25.09 -12.84
CA GLN A 174 -18.74 -25.33 -12.18
C GLN A 174 -18.92 -26.79 -11.71
N ARG A 175 -17.88 -27.62 -11.84
CA ARG A 175 -17.86 -29.00 -11.34
C ARG A 175 -17.32 -29.09 -9.92
#